data_AF-A0A2M9A3Z3-F1
#
_entry.id   AF-A0A2M9A3Z3-F1
#
_cell.length_a   1.000
_cell.length_b   1.000
_cell.length_c   1.000
_cell.angle_alpha   90.00
_cell.angle_beta   90.00
_cell.angle_gamma   90.00
#
_symmetry.space_group_name_H-M   'P 1'
#
loop_
_entity.id
_entity.type
_entity.pdbx_description
1 polymer ?
#
loop_
_entity_poly.entity_id
_entity_poly.type
_entity_poly.pdbx_seq_one_letter_code
_entity_poly.pdbx_strand_id
1 'polypeptide(L)'
;MMIYEEGRVVDEGFSKSRTIRFLGLNFLLLAAVFIVLGFVLDYAHDYASHIVDLALARYSSFTGQIALSSFSEDRQLMSVVQSVKKELLPLIATAKPFAFSISVLTALLGSACEVFPNYVAKALLKLHVLKPAHGDLHELPESFRRRLKILSMAAGAVAVIAVAIGLVLHFTDPNRDTPAKVQELEREAARFYSLQKAYFQKNKAIGTWAQIGYEALKSENFIFEKKGKYSWRAKNIQAWEECPEASSWRISFEVIGFFSKELKTYVARPDIEACEALTPEFRKNVVK
;
A
#
# COMPACT_ATOMS: atom_id res chain seq x y z
N MET A 1 6.73 56.19 9.41
CA MET A 1 6.33 57.56 9.79
C MET A 1 5.69 57.42 11.15
N MET A 2 6.38 57.81 12.22
CA MET A 2 5.95 57.57 13.61
C MET A 2 5.03 58.70 14.07
N ILE A 3 3.82 58.36 14.54
CA ILE A 3 2.90 59.29 15.20
C ILE A 3 3.08 59.08 16.70
N TYR A 4 3.57 60.11 17.40
CA TYR A 4 3.68 60.11 18.87
C TYR A 4 2.35 60.62 19.45
N GLU A 5 1.49 59.70 19.89
CA GLU A 5 0.39 60.00 20.80
C GLU A 5 0.82 59.65 22.24
N GLU A 6 0.75 60.65 23.13
CA GLU A 6 0.81 60.57 24.60
C GLU A 6 1.34 59.27 25.24
N GLY A 7 2.65 59.23 25.51
CA GLY A 7 3.24 58.49 26.63
C GLY A 7 3.16 56.95 26.60
N ARG A 8 2.53 56.34 25.59
CA ARG A 8 2.63 54.91 25.30
C ARG A 8 3.38 54.76 23.99
N VAL A 9 4.57 54.16 24.06
CA VAL A 9 5.20 53.61 22.86
C VAL A 9 4.26 52.53 22.33
N VAL A 10 3.43 52.90 21.35
CA VAL A 10 2.65 51.93 20.58
C VAL A 10 3.67 51.26 19.69
N ASP A 11 4.17 50.11 20.13
CA ASP A 11 5.01 49.25 19.30
C ASP A 11 4.19 48.86 18.04
N GLU A 12 4.38 49.57 16.93
CA GLU A 12 3.76 49.27 15.61
C GLU A 12 4.36 47.99 14.97
N GLY A 13 4.93 47.09 15.78
CA GLY A 13 5.49 45.81 15.36
C GLY A 13 4.68 44.62 15.89
N PHE A 14 4.67 43.52 15.15
CA PHE A 14 4.13 42.26 15.67
C PHE A 14 4.87 41.87 16.96
N SER A 15 4.14 41.79 18.08
CA SER A 15 4.65 41.24 19.34
C SER A 15 5.31 39.88 19.10
N LYS A 16 6.44 39.61 19.77
CA LYS A 16 7.23 38.35 19.66
C LYS A 16 6.33 37.11 19.72
N SER A 17 5.30 37.11 20.57
CA SER A 17 4.36 36.00 20.70
C SER A 17 3.41 35.86 19.51
N ARG A 18 3.00 36.98 18.87
CA ARG A 18 2.14 36.95 17.67
C ARG A 18 2.88 36.40 16.46
N THR A 19 4.15 36.77 16.27
CA THR A 19 4.97 36.26 15.15
C THR A 19 5.18 34.75 15.23
N ILE A 20 5.42 34.20 16.43
CA ILE A 20 5.61 32.76 16.61
C ILE A 20 4.31 31.98 16.45
N ARG A 21 3.17 32.51 16.91
CA ARG A 21 1.87 31.89 16.63
C ARG A 21 1.57 31.88 15.15
N PHE A 22 1.80 33.01 14.46
CA PHE A 22 1.67 33.04 13.00
C PHE A 22 2.56 31.99 12.31
N LEU A 23 3.81 31.82 12.75
CA LEU A 23 4.69 30.76 12.26
C LEU A 23 4.13 29.35 12.55
N GLY A 24 3.60 29.13 13.75
CA GLY A 24 2.93 27.89 14.15
C GLY A 24 1.73 27.55 13.26
N LEU A 25 0.87 28.53 13.00
CA LEU A 25 -0.26 28.41 12.08
C LEU A 25 0.20 28.01 10.66
N ASN A 26 1.30 28.59 10.16
CA ASN A 26 1.87 28.21 8.86
C ASN A 26 2.35 26.75 8.85
N PHE A 27 2.99 26.27 9.92
CA PHE A 27 3.37 24.86 10.04
C PHE A 27 2.17 23.92 10.10
N LEU A 28 1.10 24.29 10.81
CA LEU A 28 -0.14 23.52 10.84
C LEU A 28 -0.83 23.48 9.46
N LEU A 29 -0.85 24.61 8.74
CA LEU A 29 -1.39 24.67 7.38
C LEU A 29 -0.55 23.80 6.43
N LEU A 30 0.77 23.85 6.53
CA LEU A 30 1.66 22.99 5.77
C LEU A 30 1.42 21.50 6.08
N ALA A 31 1.24 21.14 7.34
CA ALA A 31 0.89 19.79 7.75
C ALA A 31 -0.43 19.34 7.10
N ALA A 32 -1.46 20.19 7.14
CA ALA A 32 -2.75 19.91 6.50
C ALA A 32 -2.61 19.68 4.99
N VAL A 33 -1.76 20.45 4.30
CA VAL A 33 -1.44 20.23 2.87
C VAL A 33 -0.83 18.84 2.64
N PHE A 34 0.12 18.41 3.48
CA PHE A 34 0.71 17.08 3.37
C PHE A 34 -0.27 15.95 3.69
N ILE A 35 -1.23 16.16 4.60
CA ILE A 35 -2.33 15.20 4.86
C ILE A 35 -3.18 15.05 3.60
N VAL A 36 -3.62 16.16 3.01
CA VAL A 36 -4.41 16.15 1.77
C VAL A 36 -3.65 15.47 0.64
N LEU A 37 -2.35 15.76 0.50
CA LEU A 37 -1.49 15.07 -0.47
C LEU A 37 -1.45 13.56 -0.20
N GLY A 38 -1.38 13.12 1.06
CA GLY A 38 -1.44 11.72 1.42
C GLY A 38 -2.73 11.03 0.94
N PHE A 39 -3.89 11.69 1.12
CA PHE A 39 -5.17 11.19 0.60
C PHE A 39 -5.22 11.13 -0.93
N VAL A 40 -4.68 12.15 -1.61
CA VAL A 40 -4.60 12.17 -3.08
C VAL A 40 -3.70 11.05 -3.59
N LEU A 41 -2.56 10.81 -2.94
CA LEU A 41 -1.67 9.71 -3.29
C LEU A 41 -2.32 8.34 -3.08
N ASP A 42 -3.13 8.19 -2.03
CA ASP A 42 -3.86 6.95 -1.77
C ASP A 42 -4.89 6.66 -2.85
N TYR A 43 -5.73 7.65 -3.15
CA TYR A 43 -6.70 7.57 -4.24
C TYR A 43 -6.03 7.28 -5.59
N ALA A 44 -4.90 7.95 -5.87
CA ALA A 44 -4.13 7.72 -7.08
C ALA A 44 -3.54 6.30 -7.15
N HIS A 45 -3.09 5.75 -6.02
CA HIS A 45 -2.59 4.38 -5.94
C HIS A 45 -3.67 3.36 -6.31
N ASP A 46 -4.83 3.45 -5.64
CA ASP A 46 -5.95 2.53 -5.84
C ASP A 46 -6.53 2.62 -7.26
N TYR A 47 -6.66 3.84 -7.77
CA TYR A 47 -7.13 4.04 -9.13
C TYR A 47 -6.14 3.48 -10.16
N ALA A 48 -4.85 3.78 -10.00
CA ALA A 48 -3.83 3.31 -10.94
C ALA A 48 -3.64 1.80 -10.89
N SER A 49 -3.69 1.17 -9.72
CA SER A 49 -3.59 -0.29 -9.57
C SER A 49 -4.75 -0.98 -10.29
N HIS A 50 -5.98 -0.51 -10.07
CA HIS A 50 -7.17 -1.04 -10.74
C HIS A 50 -7.09 -0.95 -12.27
N ILE A 51 -6.64 0.19 -12.81
CA ILE A 51 -6.46 0.38 -14.25
C ILE A 51 -5.37 -0.55 -14.80
N VAL A 52 -4.24 -0.68 -14.11
CA VAL A 52 -3.16 -1.58 -14.50
C VAL A 52 -3.66 -3.02 -14.54
N ASP A 53 -4.42 -3.46 -13.54
CA ASP A 53 -4.93 -4.83 -13.47
C ASP A 53 -5.96 -5.10 -14.57
N LEU A 54 -6.87 -4.16 -14.84
CA LEU A 54 -7.82 -4.27 -15.94
C LEU A 54 -7.11 -4.36 -17.31
N ALA A 55 -6.07 -3.54 -17.51
CA ALA A 55 -5.28 -3.55 -18.73
C ALA A 55 -4.50 -4.86 -18.90
N LEU A 56 -3.84 -5.34 -17.84
CA LEU A 56 -3.13 -6.62 -17.85
C LEU A 56 -4.10 -7.78 -18.09
N ALA A 57 -5.28 -7.76 -17.49
CA ALA A 57 -6.33 -8.74 -17.74
C ALA A 57 -6.73 -8.76 -19.22
N ARG A 58 -6.98 -7.60 -19.84
CA ARG A 58 -7.30 -7.47 -21.27
C ARG A 58 -6.19 -8.05 -22.14
N TYR A 59 -4.95 -7.61 -21.95
CA TYR A 59 -3.83 -8.01 -22.81
C TYR A 59 -3.31 -9.42 -22.56
N SER A 60 -3.66 -10.01 -21.42
CA SER A 60 -3.41 -11.43 -21.18
C SER A 60 -4.36 -12.36 -21.96
N SER A 61 -5.46 -11.84 -22.53
CA SER A 61 -6.40 -12.63 -23.34
C SER A 61 -5.87 -12.91 -24.75
N PHE A 62 -6.38 -13.97 -25.40
CA PHE A 62 -5.99 -14.32 -26.78
C PHE A 62 -6.16 -13.14 -27.76
N THR A 63 -7.35 -12.50 -27.74
CA THR A 63 -7.62 -11.32 -28.55
C THR A 63 -6.72 -10.15 -28.18
N GLY A 64 -6.40 -9.97 -26.89
CA GLY A 64 -5.47 -8.95 -26.43
C GLY A 64 -4.05 -9.17 -26.91
N GLN A 65 -3.57 -10.41 -26.93
CA GLN A 65 -2.24 -10.74 -27.44
C GLN A 65 -2.13 -10.54 -28.95
N ILE A 66 -3.17 -10.90 -29.71
CA ILE A 66 -3.24 -10.60 -31.15
C ILE A 66 -3.25 -9.10 -31.38
N ALA A 67 -4.04 -8.34 -30.60
CA ALA A 67 -4.06 -6.89 -30.71
C ALA A 67 -2.67 -6.30 -30.43
N LEU A 68 -1.99 -6.79 -29.39
CA LEU A 68 -0.65 -6.35 -29.01
C LEU A 68 0.44 -6.71 -30.03
N SER A 69 0.31 -7.81 -30.77
CA SER A 69 1.26 -8.17 -31.84
C SER A 69 0.97 -7.45 -33.16
N SER A 70 -0.29 -7.09 -33.39
CA SER A 70 -0.76 -6.58 -34.69
C SER A 70 -0.84 -5.05 -34.75
N PHE A 71 -1.15 -4.39 -33.62
CA PHE A 71 -1.33 -2.94 -33.57
C PHE A 71 -0.20 -2.24 -32.80
N SER A 72 0.31 -1.14 -33.34
CA SER A 72 1.34 -0.32 -32.67
C SER A 72 0.80 0.43 -31.47
N GLU A 73 -0.47 0.83 -31.52
CA GLU A 73 -1.18 1.58 -30.50
C GLU A 73 -1.29 0.76 -29.20
N ASP A 74 -1.64 -0.53 -29.32
CA ASP A 74 -1.71 -1.45 -28.19
C ASP A 74 -0.34 -1.71 -27.55
N ARG A 75 0.74 -1.71 -28.35
CA ARG A 75 2.11 -1.82 -27.83
C ARG A 75 2.52 -0.58 -27.03
N GLN A 76 2.15 0.61 -27.52
CA GLN A 76 2.38 1.86 -26.79
C GLN A 76 1.55 1.93 -25.51
N LEU A 77 0.28 1.52 -25.56
CA LEU A 77 -0.55 1.51 -24.35
C LEU A 77 0.01 0.53 -23.30
N MET A 78 0.47 -0.65 -23.72
CA MET A 78 1.13 -1.60 -22.83
C MET A 78 2.43 -1.05 -22.23
N SER A 79 3.24 -0.32 -22.98
CA SER A 79 4.47 0.27 -22.41
C SER A 79 4.14 1.31 -21.34
N VAL A 80 3.10 2.11 -21.53
CA VAL A 80 2.59 3.05 -20.51
C VAL A 80 2.09 2.29 -19.27
N VAL A 81 1.28 1.25 -19.45
CA VAL A 81 0.79 0.41 -18.33
C VAL A 81 1.97 -0.20 -17.56
N GLN A 82 3.00 -0.66 -18.25
CA GLN A 82 4.20 -1.20 -17.61
C GLN A 82 5.02 -0.14 -16.87
N SER A 83 5.14 1.08 -17.41
CA SER A 83 5.80 2.21 -16.73
C SER A 83 5.01 2.59 -15.47
N VAL A 84 3.67 2.72 -15.56
CA VAL A 84 2.82 2.97 -14.38
C VAL A 84 3.02 1.89 -13.32
N LYS A 85 3.03 0.62 -13.72
CA LYS A 85 3.23 -0.51 -12.80
C LYS A 85 4.61 -0.54 -12.14
N LYS A 86 5.67 -0.31 -12.92
CA LYS A 86 7.06 -0.49 -12.46
C LYS A 86 7.65 0.74 -11.79
N GLU A 87 7.20 1.94 -12.19
CA GLU A 87 7.80 3.21 -11.77
C GLU A 87 6.83 3.98 -10.87
N LEU A 88 5.61 4.23 -11.35
CA LEU A 88 4.67 5.12 -10.66
C LEU A 88 4.07 4.47 -9.39
N LEU A 89 3.57 3.23 -9.46
CA LEU A 89 2.95 2.57 -8.32
C LEU A 89 3.92 2.40 -7.13
N PRO A 90 5.18 1.93 -7.31
CA PRO A 90 6.14 1.85 -6.22
C PRO A 90 6.56 3.23 -5.69
N LEU A 91 6.66 4.23 -6.57
CA LEU A 91 6.94 5.61 -6.16
C LEU A 91 5.83 6.15 -5.25
N ILE A 92 4.56 5.98 -5.62
CA ILE A 92 3.41 6.40 -4.80
C ILE A 92 3.39 5.63 -3.47
N ALA A 93 3.62 4.32 -3.51
CA ALA A 93 3.69 3.48 -2.31
C ALA A 93 4.80 3.92 -1.34
N THR A 94 5.92 4.43 -1.87
CA THR A 94 7.04 4.97 -1.06
C THR A 94 6.78 6.41 -0.61
N ALA A 95 6.14 7.23 -1.44
CA ALA A 95 5.86 8.64 -1.15
C ALA A 95 4.78 8.82 -0.08
N LYS A 96 3.77 7.94 -0.04
CA LYS A 96 2.68 7.98 0.95
C LYS A 96 3.17 8.01 2.41
N PRO A 97 3.98 7.04 2.90
CA PRO A 97 4.46 7.06 4.29
C PRO A 97 5.38 8.25 4.57
N PHE A 98 6.11 8.74 3.56
CA PHE A 98 6.96 9.91 3.70
C PHE A 98 6.14 11.20 3.88
N ALA A 99 5.11 11.41 3.06
CA ALA A 99 4.19 12.54 3.18
C ALA A 99 3.48 12.54 4.54
N PHE A 100 3.03 11.37 5.00
CA PHE A 100 2.43 11.22 6.33
C PHE A 100 3.42 11.55 7.46
N SER A 101 4.66 11.06 7.37
CA SER A 101 5.70 11.34 8.36
C SER A 101 6.04 12.83 8.45
N ILE A 102 6.17 13.52 7.31
CA ILE A 102 6.39 14.97 7.26
C ILE A 102 5.20 15.72 7.85
N SER A 103 3.97 15.32 7.52
CA SER A 103 2.76 15.90 8.09
C SER A 103 2.77 15.84 9.61
N VAL A 104 3.05 14.66 10.20
CA VAL A 104 3.07 14.50 11.66
C VAL A 104 4.16 15.39 12.29
N LEU A 105 5.37 15.40 11.72
CA LEU A 105 6.47 16.23 12.23
C LEU A 105 6.14 17.73 12.16
N THR A 106 5.58 18.19 11.04
CA THR A 106 5.19 19.60 10.85
C THR A 106 4.02 19.99 11.74
N ALA A 107 3.05 19.10 11.96
CA ALA A 107 1.94 19.32 12.88
C ALA A 107 2.42 19.45 14.33
N LEU A 108 3.37 18.60 14.75
CA LEU A 108 3.97 18.68 16.09
C LEU A 108 4.74 19.98 16.29
N LEU A 109 5.52 20.40 15.30
CA LEU A 109 6.24 21.68 15.33
C LEU A 109 5.28 22.87 15.39
N GLY A 110 4.22 22.85 14.56
CA GLY A 110 3.18 23.89 14.57
C GLY A 110 2.45 23.98 15.90
N SER A 111 2.06 22.83 16.46
CA SER A 111 1.41 22.74 17.78
C SER A 111 2.32 23.27 18.89
N ALA A 112 3.62 22.95 18.86
CA ALA A 112 4.58 23.47 19.83
C ALA A 112 4.73 25.00 19.76
N CYS A 113 4.69 25.58 18.56
CA CYS A 113 4.73 27.03 18.36
C CYS A 113 3.48 27.73 18.93
N GLU A 114 2.30 27.13 18.78
CA GLU A 114 1.04 27.66 19.31
C GLU A 114 0.94 27.56 20.83
N VAL A 115 1.31 26.42 21.40
CA VAL A 115 1.21 26.16 22.85
C VAL A 115 2.32 26.89 23.62
N PHE A 116 3.54 27.01 23.06
CA PHE A 116 4.72 27.53 23.76
C PHE A 116 5.45 28.67 23.01
N PRO A 117 4.78 29.77 22.62
CA PRO A 117 5.33 30.77 21.71
C PRO A 117 6.58 31.48 22.25
N ASN A 118 6.62 31.76 23.56
CA ASN A 118 7.74 32.45 24.19
C ASN A 118 9.04 31.60 24.21
N TYR A 119 8.92 30.28 24.28
CA TYR A 119 10.07 29.38 24.31
C TYR A 119 10.65 29.17 22.92
N VAL A 120 9.79 29.00 21.93
CA VAL A 120 10.19 28.90 20.53
C VAL A 120 10.85 30.20 20.07
N ALA A 121 10.32 31.37 20.45
CA ALA A 121 10.99 32.66 20.20
C ALA A 121 12.43 32.68 20.74
N LYS A 122 12.63 32.29 22.01
CA LYS A 122 13.97 32.25 22.62
C LYS A 122 14.89 31.22 21.97
N ALA A 123 14.37 30.06 21.58
CA ALA A 123 15.14 29.04 20.86
C ALA A 123 15.58 29.52 19.48
N LEU A 124 14.69 30.15 18.71
CA LEU A 124 15.00 30.71 17.40
C LEU A 124 15.98 31.90 17.48
N LEU A 125 15.89 32.73 18.53
CA LEU A 125 16.88 33.77 18.81
C LEU A 125 18.26 33.16 19.12
N LYS A 126 18.31 32.07 19.91
CA LYS A 126 19.57 31.38 20.24
C LYS A 126 20.20 30.68 19.02
N LEU A 127 19.38 30.18 18.11
CA LEU A 127 19.81 29.60 16.83
C LEU A 127 20.19 30.68 15.79
N HIS A 128 20.16 31.96 16.15
CA HIS A 128 20.39 33.11 15.26
C HIS A 128 19.45 33.16 14.03
N VAL A 129 18.32 32.45 14.08
CA VAL A 129 17.29 32.48 13.02
C VAL A 129 16.48 33.77 13.10
N LEU A 130 16.26 34.27 14.32
CA LEU A 130 15.66 35.58 14.57
C LEU A 130 16.73 36.54 15.10
N LYS A 131 16.70 37.80 14.66
CA LYS A 131 17.50 38.87 15.26
C LYS A 131 16.65 39.59 16.31
N PRO A 132 17.16 39.80 17.55
CA PRO A 132 16.44 40.57 18.55
C PRO A 132 16.31 42.02 18.08
N ALA A 133 15.09 42.57 18.14
CA ALA A 133 14.85 43.95 17.76
C ALA A 133 15.55 44.93 18.71
N HIS A 134 15.59 44.67 20.02
CA HIS A 134 16.32 45.43 21.04
C HIS A 134 16.95 44.48 22.08
N GLY A 135 18.17 44.81 22.53
CA GLY A 135 19.00 44.01 23.42
C GLY A 135 18.42 43.87 24.82
N ASP A 136 18.16 42.63 25.23
CA ASP A 136 18.63 42.02 26.48
C ASP A 136 17.95 40.66 26.66
N LEU A 137 18.76 39.61 26.76
CA LEU A 137 18.33 38.23 26.95
C LEU A 137 18.34 37.90 28.44
N HIS A 138 17.21 38.11 29.10
CA HIS A 138 17.03 37.65 30.49
C HIS A 138 17.09 36.10 30.57
N GLU A 139 18.04 35.59 31.36
CA GLU A 139 18.24 34.17 31.63
C GLU A 139 17.05 33.52 32.35
N LEU A 140 16.76 32.25 32.03
CA LEU A 140 15.61 31.50 32.55
C LEU A 140 15.91 30.85 33.92
N PRO A 141 14.93 30.78 34.84
CA PRO A 141 15.08 30.04 36.11
C PRO A 141 15.31 28.53 35.88
N GLU A 142 16.28 27.96 36.60
CA GLU A 142 16.76 26.58 36.39
C GLU A 142 15.68 25.50 36.56
N SER A 143 14.73 25.70 37.47
CA SER A 143 13.61 24.76 37.71
C SER A 143 12.75 24.56 36.47
N PHE A 144 12.64 25.59 35.63
CA PHE A 144 11.85 25.57 34.41
C PHE A 144 12.62 24.91 33.24
N ARG A 145 13.94 25.10 33.19
CA ARG A 145 14.84 24.40 32.24
C ARG A 145 14.76 22.88 32.42
N ARG A 146 14.58 22.42 33.66
CA ARG A 146 14.45 20.99 34.00
C ARG A 146 13.12 20.41 33.51
N ARG A 147 11.99 21.11 33.70
CA ARG A 147 10.67 20.70 33.17
C ARG A 147 10.62 20.70 31.64
N LEU A 148 11.29 21.67 31.00
CA LEU A 148 11.36 21.76 29.54
C LEU A 148 12.15 20.58 28.93
N LYS A 149 13.28 20.17 29.55
CA LYS A 149 14.02 18.98 29.12
C LYS A 149 13.17 17.72 29.18
N ILE A 150 12.35 17.57 30.23
CA ILE A 150 11.45 16.42 30.39
C ILE A 150 10.37 16.41 29.30
N LEU A 151 9.76 17.58 29.01
CA LEU A 151 8.75 17.71 27.95
C LEU A 151 9.33 17.52 26.54
N SER A 152 10.52 18.04 26.24
CA SER A 152 11.17 17.84 24.95
C SER A 152 11.60 16.38 24.75
N MET A 153 12.05 15.71 25.81
CA MET A 153 12.34 14.28 25.77
C MET A 153 11.05 13.46 25.57
N ALA A 154 9.95 13.84 26.21
CA ALA A 154 8.65 13.19 26.01
C ALA A 154 8.12 13.37 24.58
N ALA A 155 8.19 14.58 24.02
CA ALA A 155 7.79 14.83 22.63
C ALA A 155 8.68 14.09 21.62
N GLY A 156 9.99 14.06 21.86
CA GLY A 156 10.92 13.26 21.07
C GLY A 156 10.63 11.75 21.15
N ALA A 157 10.32 11.25 22.34
CA ALA A 157 9.92 9.85 22.54
C ALA A 157 8.62 9.53 21.80
N VAL A 158 7.61 10.40 21.85
CA VAL A 158 6.35 10.23 21.12
C VAL A 158 6.57 10.24 19.61
N ALA A 159 7.43 11.10 19.08
CA ALA A 159 7.77 11.11 17.66
C ALA A 159 8.50 9.83 17.24
N VAL A 160 9.46 9.35 18.04
CA VAL A 160 10.15 8.07 17.78
C VAL A 160 9.18 6.89 17.85
N ILE A 161 8.26 6.89 18.81
CA ILE A 161 7.21 5.86 18.92
C ILE A 161 6.27 5.92 17.72
N ALA A 162 5.86 7.10 17.25
CA ALA A 162 5.00 7.24 16.08
C ALA A 162 5.70 6.76 14.80
N VAL A 163 6.99 7.08 14.63
CA VAL A 163 7.81 6.58 13.51
C VAL A 163 8.01 5.06 13.61
N ALA A 164 8.24 4.53 14.82
CA ALA A 164 8.36 3.10 15.06
C ALA A 164 7.04 2.36 14.81
N ILE A 165 5.90 2.91 15.24
CA ILE A 165 4.57 2.36 14.94
C ILE A 165 4.29 2.42 13.44
N GLY A 166 4.62 3.53 12.77
CA GLY A 166 4.50 3.63 11.31
C GLY A 166 5.35 2.59 10.58
N LEU A 167 6.59 2.37 11.02
CA LEU A 167 7.46 1.32 10.50
C LEU A 167 6.92 -0.08 10.81
N VAL A 168 6.47 -0.34 12.04
CA VAL A 168 5.88 -1.62 12.45
C VAL A 168 4.65 -1.91 11.60
N LEU A 169 3.70 -0.97 11.49
CA LEU A 169 2.50 -1.13 10.65
C LEU A 169 2.84 -1.34 9.17
N HIS A 170 3.92 -0.72 8.67
CA HIS A 170 4.42 -0.95 7.31
C HIS A 170 5.06 -2.34 7.14
N PHE A 171 5.72 -2.88 8.18
CA PHE A 171 6.32 -4.21 8.16
C PHE A 171 5.34 -5.33 8.56
N THR A 172 4.26 -5.02 9.27
CA THR A 172 3.23 -5.97 9.70
C THR A 172 1.98 -5.91 8.84
N ASP A 173 2.00 -5.21 7.72
CA ASP A 173 0.87 -5.20 6.78
C ASP A 173 0.62 -6.65 6.30
N PRO A 174 -0.48 -7.29 6.72
CA PRO A 174 -0.77 -8.68 6.39
C PRO A 174 -0.98 -8.89 4.89
N ASN A 175 -1.17 -7.80 4.13
CA ASN A 175 -1.47 -7.84 2.70
C ASN A 175 -0.21 -7.80 1.82
N ARG A 176 0.99 -7.65 2.41
CA ARG A 176 2.25 -7.62 1.64
C ARG A 176 2.49 -8.90 0.83
N ASP A 177 2.09 -10.05 1.37
CA ASP A 177 2.30 -11.35 0.75
C ASP A 177 1.12 -11.79 -0.13
N THR A 178 0.00 -11.08 -0.10
CA THR A 178 -1.18 -11.36 -0.91
C THR A 178 -0.89 -11.50 -2.41
N PRO A 179 -0.14 -10.60 -3.07
CA PRO A 179 0.19 -10.79 -4.49
C PRO A 179 1.03 -12.04 -4.75
N ALA A 180 1.93 -12.40 -3.84
CA ALA A 180 2.76 -13.61 -3.97
C ALA A 180 1.93 -14.89 -3.77
N LYS A 181 1.05 -14.91 -2.76
CA LYS A 181 0.13 -16.02 -2.48
C LYS A 181 -0.85 -16.23 -3.64
N VAL A 182 -1.43 -15.15 -4.17
CA VAL A 182 -2.26 -15.17 -5.38
C VAL A 182 -1.49 -15.79 -6.54
N GLN A 183 -0.30 -15.27 -6.84
CA GLN A 183 0.49 -15.72 -7.99
C GLN A 183 0.90 -17.19 -7.87
N GLU A 184 1.23 -17.65 -6.67
CA GLU A 184 1.54 -19.04 -6.39
C GLU A 184 0.35 -19.96 -6.70
N LEU A 185 -0.83 -19.59 -6.19
CA LEU A 185 -2.07 -20.34 -6.37
C LEU A 185 -2.47 -20.41 -7.86
N GLU A 186 -2.38 -19.27 -8.58
CA GLU A 186 -2.66 -19.20 -10.01
C GLU A 186 -1.68 -20.05 -10.84
N ARG A 187 -0.38 -19.99 -10.53
CA ARG A 187 0.66 -20.74 -11.24
C ARG A 187 0.42 -22.25 -11.13
N GLU A 188 0.15 -22.74 -9.93
CA GLU A 188 -0.08 -24.17 -9.70
C GLU A 188 -1.39 -24.65 -10.34
N ALA A 189 -2.46 -23.86 -10.24
CA ALA A 189 -3.72 -24.15 -10.93
C ALA A 189 -3.57 -24.22 -12.46
N ALA A 190 -2.89 -23.23 -13.06
CA ALA A 190 -2.63 -23.20 -14.50
C ALA A 190 -1.75 -24.36 -14.96
N ARG A 191 -0.72 -24.72 -14.18
CA ARG A 191 0.12 -25.89 -14.44
C ARG A 191 -0.69 -27.19 -14.43
N PHE A 192 -1.52 -27.41 -13.41
CA PHE A 192 -2.37 -28.60 -13.36
C PHE A 192 -3.32 -28.67 -14.56
N TYR A 193 -3.99 -27.57 -14.89
CA TYR A 193 -4.92 -27.52 -16.01
C TYR A 193 -4.26 -27.78 -17.37
N SER A 194 -3.12 -27.13 -17.63
CA SER A 194 -2.40 -27.30 -18.90
C SER A 194 -1.94 -28.75 -19.12
N LEU A 195 -1.42 -29.41 -18.08
CA LEU A 195 -1.06 -30.83 -18.12
C LEU A 195 -2.28 -31.71 -18.41
N GLN A 196 -3.41 -31.41 -17.77
CA GLN A 196 -4.65 -32.15 -17.98
C GLN A 196 -5.20 -31.98 -19.42
N LYS A 197 -5.19 -30.75 -19.94
CA LYS A 197 -5.62 -30.40 -21.30
C LYS A 197 -4.73 -31.10 -22.33
N ALA A 198 -3.41 -31.06 -22.15
CA ALA A 198 -2.45 -31.75 -23.03
C ALA A 198 -2.65 -33.28 -23.01
N TYR A 199 -2.84 -33.86 -21.83
CA TYR A 199 -3.11 -35.29 -21.71
C TYR A 199 -4.42 -35.69 -22.38
N PHE A 200 -5.48 -34.88 -22.21
CA PHE A 200 -6.77 -35.11 -22.83
C PHE A 200 -6.71 -34.99 -24.35
N GLN A 201 -5.98 -34.02 -24.89
CA GLN A 201 -5.82 -33.86 -26.35
C GLN A 201 -5.24 -35.12 -27.00
N LYS A 202 -4.23 -35.72 -26.35
CA LYS A 202 -3.54 -36.94 -26.82
C LYS A 202 -4.34 -38.22 -26.60
N ASN A 203 -4.92 -38.40 -25.41
CA ASN A 203 -5.51 -39.68 -24.99
C ASN A 203 -7.04 -39.70 -25.05
N LYS A 204 -7.70 -38.54 -25.27
CA LYS A 204 -9.16 -38.36 -25.21
C LYS A 204 -9.78 -38.90 -23.91
N ALA A 205 -9.03 -38.81 -22.82
CA ALA A 205 -9.40 -39.27 -21.49
C ALA A 205 -8.72 -38.38 -20.43
N ILE A 206 -9.28 -38.37 -19.22
CA ILE A 206 -8.73 -37.62 -18.09
C ILE A 206 -7.66 -38.49 -17.41
N GLY A 207 -6.42 -38.00 -17.38
CA GLY A 207 -5.32 -38.61 -16.65
C GLY A 207 -5.38 -38.32 -15.14
N THR A 208 -4.84 -39.24 -14.34
CA THR A 208 -4.52 -39.01 -12.93
C THR A 208 -3.29 -38.12 -12.77
N TRP A 209 -3.02 -37.60 -11.56
CA TRP A 209 -1.84 -36.78 -11.28
C TRP A 209 -0.53 -37.43 -11.76
N ALA A 210 -0.35 -38.73 -11.51
CA ALA A 210 0.83 -39.48 -11.97
C ALA A 210 0.88 -39.63 -13.50
N GLN A 211 -0.28 -39.83 -14.16
CA GLN A 211 -0.35 -39.98 -15.61
C GLN A 211 -0.08 -38.68 -16.36
N ILE A 212 -0.45 -37.54 -15.79
CA ILE A 212 -0.17 -36.22 -16.35
C ILE A 212 1.20 -35.66 -15.91
N GLY A 213 1.91 -36.36 -15.02
CA GLY A 213 3.20 -35.92 -14.48
C GLY A 213 3.08 -34.69 -13.57
N TYR A 214 1.95 -34.51 -12.88
CA TYR A 214 1.79 -33.43 -11.92
C TYR A 214 2.30 -33.84 -10.54
N GLU A 215 3.27 -33.09 -10.04
CA GLU A 215 3.80 -33.18 -8.69
C GLU A 215 3.50 -31.87 -7.97
N ALA A 216 2.79 -31.96 -6.85
CA ALA A 216 2.48 -30.81 -6.01
C ALA A 216 3.77 -30.21 -5.45
N LEU A 217 3.95 -28.91 -5.66
CA LEU A 217 5.05 -28.18 -5.04
C LEU A 217 4.85 -28.13 -3.52
N LYS A 218 5.95 -28.19 -2.76
CA LYS A 218 5.92 -27.83 -1.34
C LYS A 218 5.79 -26.32 -1.25
N SER A 219 4.76 -25.87 -0.55
CA SER A 219 4.47 -24.46 -0.31
C SER A 219 4.36 -24.21 1.19
N GLU A 220 4.79 -23.03 1.62
CA GLU A 220 4.62 -22.56 3.00
C GLU A 220 3.21 -21.97 3.22
N ASN A 221 2.51 -21.61 2.14
CA ASN A 221 1.21 -20.95 2.17
C ASN A 221 0.04 -21.92 1.93
N PHE A 222 0.25 -22.92 1.07
CA PHE A 222 -0.82 -23.80 0.60
C PHE A 222 -0.48 -25.30 0.71
N ILE A 223 -1.49 -26.10 1.00
CA ILE A 223 -1.44 -27.56 0.87
C ILE A 223 -2.17 -27.94 -0.42
N PHE A 224 -1.42 -28.46 -1.38
CA PHE A 224 -1.97 -29.00 -2.63
C PHE A 224 -2.29 -30.49 -2.45
N GLU A 225 -3.57 -30.85 -2.51
CA GLU A 225 -4.05 -32.21 -2.26
C GLU A 225 -4.93 -32.73 -3.40
N LYS A 226 -4.93 -34.07 -3.55
CA LYS A 226 -5.87 -34.79 -4.43
C LYS A 226 -7.20 -35.00 -3.68
N LYS A 227 -8.33 -34.57 -4.24
CA LYS A 227 -9.69 -34.92 -3.75
C LYS A 227 -10.47 -35.72 -4.79
N GLY A 228 -10.05 -36.97 -4.98
CA GLY A 228 -10.58 -37.85 -6.01
C GLY A 228 -9.59 -38.01 -7.16
N LYS A 229 -10.02 -38.72 -8.20
CA LYS A 229 -9.11 -39.22 -9.25
C LYS A 229 -8.60 -38.13 -10.19
N TYR A 230 -9.38 -37.07 -10.37
CA TYR A 230 -9.23 -36.07 -11.44
C TYR A 230 -9.39 -34.62 -10.97
N SER A 231 -9.23 -34.40 -9.67
CA SER A 231 -9.38 -33.09 -9.05
C SER A 231 -8.03 -32.56 -8.59
N TRP A 232 -7.90 -31.25 -8.62
CA TRP A 232 -6.90 -30.51 -7.88
C TRP A 232 -7.56 -29.67 -6.81
N ARG A 233 -6.89 -29.55 -5.67
CA ARG A 233 -7.34 -28.72 -4.58
C ARG A 233 -6.15 -28.06 -3.90
N ALA A 234 -6.27 -26.77 -3.64
CA ALA A 234 -5.37 -26.04 -2.76
C ALA A 234 -6.12 -25.67 -1.49
N LYS A 235 -5.50 -25.86 -0.33
CA LYS A 235 -6.00 -25.41 0.96
C LYS A 235 -5.04 -24.40 1.56
N ASN A 236 -5.57 -23.36 2.14
CA ASN A 236 -4.79 -22.41 2.90
C ASN A 236 -4.28 -23.04 4.23
N ILE A 237 -2.98 -22.85 4.55
CA ILE A 237 -2.35 -23.28 5.80
C ILE A 237 -2.60 -22.29 6.95
N GLN A 238 -2.72 -20.98 6.68
CA GLN A 238 -2.87 -19.94 7.70
C GLN A 238 -3.87 -18.88 7.25
N ALA A 239 -4.69 -18.33 8.14
CA ALA A 239 -5.64 -17.26 7.77
C ALA A 239 -5.00 -16.21 6.83
N TRP A 240 -5.66 -15.98 5.70
CA TRP A 240 -5.19 -15.08 4.65
C TRP A 240 -6.14 -13.90 4.57
N GLU A 241 -5.75 -12.81 5.22
CA GLU A 241 -6.62 -11.65 5.45
C GLU A 241 -7.94 -12.08 6.12
N GLU A 242 -9.08 -11.79 5.50
CA GLU A 242 -10.41 -12.18 5.96
C GLU A 242 -10.79 -13.62 5.55
N CYS A 243 -9.94 -14.30 4.76
CA CYS A 243 -10.16 -15.69 4.35
C CYS A 243 -9.62 -16.65 5.43
N PRO A 244 -10.48 -17.43 6.10
CA PRO A 244 -10.04 -18.27 7.21
C PRO A 244 -9.12 -19.39 6.75
N GLU A 245 -8.38 -19.93 7.71
CA GLU A 245 -7.57 -21.14 7.54
C GLU A 245 -8.41 -22.28 6.96
N ALA A 246 -7.77 -23.18 6.20
CA ALA A 246 -8.38 -24.33 5.54
C ALA A 246 -9.41 -24.02 4.44
N SER A 247 -9.59 -22.74 4.07
CA SER A 247 -10.31 -22.35 2.85
C SER A 247 -9.71 -23.06 1.64
N SER A 248 -10.57 -23.61 0.78
CA SER A 248 -10.14 -24.53 -0.29
C SER A 248 -10.59 -24.10 -1.68
N TRP A 249 -9.64 -23.99 -2.61
CA TRP A 249 -9.88 -23.84 -4.05
C TRP A 249 -9.86 -25.19 -4.73
N ARG A 250 -10.72 -25.41 -5.72
CA ARG A 250 -10.86 -26.71 -6.38
C ARG A 250 -10.96 -26.55 -7.89
N ILE A 251 -10.30 -27.45 -8.60
CA ILE A 251 -10.44 -27.63 -10.05
C ILE A 251 -10.75 -29.10 -10.29
N SER A 252 -11.84 -29.40 -11.00
CA SER A 252 -12.19 -30.75 -11.41
C SER A 252 -12.55 -30.80 -12.88
N PHE A 253 -12.34 -31.96 -13.47
CA PHE A 253 -12.58 -32.19 -14.90
C PHE A 253 -13.61 -33.30 -15.09
N GLU A 254 -14.41 -33.17 -16.13
CA GLU A 254 -15.38 -34.15 -16.58
C GLU A 254 -15.30 -34.28 -18.10
N VAL A 255 -15.47 -35.49 -18.62
CA VAL A 255 -15.60 -35.71 -20.06
C VAL A 255 -17.08 -35.83 -20.39
N ILE A 256 -17.54 -34.98 -21.31
CA ILE A 256 -18.92 -35.00 -21.79
C ILE A 256 -18.90 -35.39 -23.27
N GLY A 257 -19.97 -36.03 -23.74
CA GLY A 257 -20.14 -36.40 -25.14
C GLY A 257 -19.67 -37.82 -25.45
N PHE A 258 -20.52 -38.54 -26.20
CA PHE A 258 -20.27 -39.94 -26.57
C PHE A 258 -19.40 -40.06 -27.83
N PHE A 259 -19.67 -39.22 -28.84
CA PHE A 259 -18.96 -39.22 -30.12
C PHE A 259 -17.85 -38.16 -30.18
N SER A 260 -18.17 -36.93 -29.80
CA SER A 260 -17.21 -35.84 -29.61
C SER A 260 -16.94 -35.68 -28.12
N LYS A 261 -15.90 -36.36 -27.62
CA LYS A 261 -15.47 -36.20 -26.23
C LYS A 261 -14.97 -34.79 -26.00
N GLU A 262 -15.67 -34.04 -25.18
CA GLU A 262 -15.33 -32.68 -24.75
C GLU A 262 -14.89 -32.68 -23.29
N LEU A 263 -13.84 -31.91 -22.98
CA LEU A 263 -13.36 -31.75 -21.62
C LEU A 263 -14.03 -30.53 -20.99
N LYS A 264 -14.89 -30.76 -20.00
CA LYS A 264 -15.50 -29.70 -19.19
C LYS A 264 -14.70 -29.49 -17.91
N THR A 265 -14.42 -28.24 -17.60
CA THR A 265 -13.68 -27.84 -16.41
C THR A 265 -14.61 -27.16 -15.43
N TYR A 266 -14.56 -27.60 -14.19
CA TYR A 266 -15.27 -27.00 -13.07
C TYR A 266 -14.25 -26.40 -12.13
N VAL A 267 -14.40 -25.12 -11.86
CA VAL A 267 -13.57 -24.37 -10.91
C VAL A 267 -14.49 -23.91 -9.79
N ALA A 268 -14.15 -24.27 -8.56
CA ALA A 268 -14.89 -23.86 -7.37
C ALA A 268 -13.95 -23.09 -6.43
N ARG A 269 -14.45 -21.95 -5.97
CA ARG A 269 -13.81 -21.10 -4.95
C ARG A 269 -14.30 -21.50 -3.54
N PRO A 270 -13.65 -21.00 -2.47
CA PRO A 270 -14.20 -21.13 -1.13
C PRO A 270 -15.60 -20.50 -1.04
N ASP A 271 -16.48 -21.06 -0.21
CA ASP A 271 -17.86 -20.58 -0.04
C ASP A 271 -17.95 -19.25 0.74
N ILE A 272 -16.81 -18.68 1.10
CA ILE A 272 -16.68 -17.50 1.96
C ILE A 272 -16.43 -16.29 1.08
N GLU A 273 -17.31 -15.29 1.17
CA GLU A 273 -17.28 -14.07 0.35
C GLU A 273 -15.97 -13.29 0.49
N ALA A 274 -15.40 -13.23 1.70
CA ALA A 274 -14.09 -12.62 1.93
C ALA A 274 -12.95 -13.23 1.08
N CYS A 275 -13.02 -14.52 0.76
CA CYS A 275 -12.02 -15.17 -0.10
C CYS A 275 -12.22 -14.81 -1.58
N GLU A 276 -13.38 -14.28 -1.99
CA GLU A 276 -13.72 -13.97 -3.39
C GLU A 276 -12.77 -12.92 -3.98
N ALA A 277 -12.53 -11.84 -3.24
CA ALA A 277 -11.61 -10.76 -3.66
C ALA A 277 -10.18 -11.27 -3.86
N LEU A 278 -9.77 -12.28 -3.08
CA LEU A 278 -8.42 -12.89 -3.11
C LEU A 278 -8.27 -14.00 -4.15
N THR A 279 -9.36 -14.33 -4.84
CA THR A 279 -9.41 -15.41 -5.83
C THR A 279 -9.53 -14.77 -7.21
N PRO A 280 -8.48 -14.15 -7.79
CA PRO A 280 -8.59 -13.54 -9.11
C PRO A 280 -9.04 -14.60 -10.10
N GLU A 281 -9.86 -14.19 -11.06
CA GLU A 281 -10.73 -15.04 -11.88
C GLU A 281 -10.05 -16.32 -12.37
N PHE A 282 -10.05 -17.37 -11.52
CA PHE A 282 -9.47 -18.68 -11.85
C PHE A 282 -10.08 -19.20 -13.15
N ARG A 283 -11.34 -18.86 -13.41
CA ARG A 283 -12.05 -19.18 -14.64
C ARG A 283 -11.42 -18.57 -15.90
N LYS A 284 -10.92 -17.33 -15.85
CA LYS A 284 -10.37 -16.64 -17.04
C LYS A 284 -8.91 -16.96 -17.30
N ASN A 285 -8.11 -17.16 -16.25
CA ASN A 285 -6.68 -17.45 -16.39
C ASN A 285 -6.39 -18.94 -16.63
N VAL A 286 -7.21 -19.83 -16.06
CA VAL A 286 -7.03 -21.28 -16.22
C VAL A 286 -7.58 -21.77 -17.56
N VAL A 287 -8.68 -21.22 -18.08
CA VAL A 287 -9.39 -21.78 -19.26
C VAL A 287 -8.87 -21.27 -20.62
N LYS A 288 -7.78 -20.48 -20.66
CA LYS A 288 -7.09 -20.13 -21.91
C LYS A 288 -6.56 -21.39 -22.64
#